data_AF-A0A455T4A6-F1
#
_entry.id   AF-A0A455T4A6-F1
#
_cell.length_a   1.000
_cell.length_b   1.000
_cell.length_c   1.000
_cell.angle_alpha   90.00
_cell.angle_beta   90.00
_cell.angle_gamma   90.00
#
_symmetry.space_group_name_H-M   'P 1'
#
loop_
_entity.id
_entity.type
_entity.pdbx_description
1 polymer ?
#
loop_
_entity_poly.entity_id
_entity_poly.type
_entity_poly.pdbx_seq_one_letter_code
_entity_poly.pdbx_strand_id
1 'polypeptide(L)'
;MQDYYSILGVAPTASPEEIRRAYLRLVRRYHPDANHAAAVPGLQSMHEQQMKLINEAYEVLGDPRRRAAYDVHRAAELRVRALREARLKYQAQVGNKQGSSTEMTWLEGLVGFVRELKRSLRED
;
A
#
# COMPACT_ATOMS: atom_id res chain seq x y z
N MET A 1 4.99 -6.52 -6.74
CA MET A 1 5.18 -6.16 -8.16
C MET A 1 5.08 -4.66 -8.27
N GLN A 2 5.99 -3.99 -8.99
CA GLN A 2 5.86 -2.54 -9.23
C GLN A 2 4.78 -2.31 -10.30
N ASP A 3 3.98 -1.27 -10.11
CA ASP A 3 2.91 -0.89 -11.05
C ASP A 3 3.54 -0.32 -12.34
N TYR A 4 3.11 -0.79 -13.51
CA TYR A 4 3.64 -0.36 -14.80
C TYR A 4 3.40 1.13 -15.07
N TYR A 5 2.30 1.70 -14.55
CA TYR A 5 2.06 3.14 -14.66
C TYR A 5 3.11 3.92 -13.84
N SER A 6 3.47 3.41 -12.66
CA SER A 6 4.52 4.00 -11.82
C SER A 6 5.91 3.86 -12.45
N ILE A 7 6.20 2.76 -13.13
CA ILE A 7 7.47 2.56 -13.86
C ILE A 7 7.63 3.58 -14.98
N LEU A 8 6.56 3.83 -15.75
CA LEU A 8 6.56 4.86 -16.80
C LEU A 8 6.41 6.29 -16.24
N GLY A 9 6.05 6.44 -14.97
CA GLY A 9 5.83 7.73 -14.33
C GLY A 9 4.62 8.48 -14.89
N VAL A 10 3.53 7.76 -15.17
CA VAL A 10 2.28 8.31 -15.72
C VAL A 10 1.08 7.91 -14.85
N ALA A 11 -0.01 8.65 -14.97
CA ALA A 11 -1.25 8.30 -14.28
C ALA A 11 -1.93 7.08 -14.94
N PRO A 12 -2.74 6.30 -14.18
CA PRO A 12 -3.58 5.23 -14.77
C PRO A 12 -4.56 5.72 -15.84
N THR A 13 -4.91 7.02 -15.78
CA THR A 13 -5.77 7.72 -16.75
C THR A 13 -5.02 8.22 -17.99
N ALA A 14 -3.72 7.97 -18.11
CA ALA A 14 -2.91 8.47 -19.22
C ALA A 14 -3.41 7.95 -20.57
N SER A 15 -3.40 8.85 -21.56
CA SER A 15 -3.65 8.55 -22.96
C SER A 15 -2.55 7.66 -23.56
N PRO A 16 -2.83 6.92 -24.66
CA PRO A 16 -1.82 6.18 -25.40
C PRO A 16 -0.61 7.05 -25.80
N GLU A 17 -0.85 8.31 -26.16
CA GLU A 17 0.16 9.28 -26.54
C GLU A 17 1.05 9.68 -25.36
N GLU A 18 0.49 9.84 -24.17
CA GLU A 18 1.25 10.11 -22.94
C GLU A 18 2.13 8.92 -22.55
N ILE A 19 1.59 7.70 -22.64
CA ILE A 19 2.34 6.45 -22.39
C ILE A 19 3.51 6.34 -23.37
N ARG A 20 3.28 6.56 -24.66
CA ARG A 20 4.33 6.55 -25.68
C ARG A 20 5.39 7.63 -25.45
N ARG A 21 4.98 8.85 -25.12
CA ARG A 21 5.92 9.95 -24.81
C ARG A 21 6.77 9.65 -23.57
N ALA A 22 6.17 9.05 -22.55
CA ALA A 22 6.87 8.64 -21.33
C ALA A 22 7.91 7.55 -21.62
N TYR A 23 7.51 6.52 -22.37
CA TYR A 23 8.43 5.48 -22.83
C TYR A 23 9.63 6.06 -23.58
N LEU A 24 9.40 6.88 -24.61
CA LEU A 24 10.50 7.45 -25.41
C LEU A 24 11.45 8.34 -24.59
N ARG A 25 10.94 9.09 -23.62
CA ARG A 25 11.76 9.87 -22.68
C ARG A 25 12.64 8.98 -21.82
N LEU A 26 12.09 7.88 -21.32
CA LEU A 26 12.81 6.95 -20.44
C LEU A 26 13.86 6.16 -21.23
N VAL A 27 13.54 5.68 -22.44
CA VAL A 27 14.50 5.02 -23.33
C VAL A 27 15.72 5.90 -23.58
N ARG A 28 15.52 7.19 -23.90
CA ARG A 28 16.63 8.14 -24.11
C ARG A 28 17.48 8.34 -22.86
N ARG A 29 16.88 8.25 -21.67
CA ARG A 29 17.57 8.41 -20.39
C ARG A 29 18.40 7.19 -20.02
N TYR A 30 17.88 5.99 -20.27
CA TYR A 30 18.47 4.73 -19.82
C TYR A 30 19.16 3.92 -20.93
N HIS A 31 19.29 4.48 -22.14
CA HIS A 31 19.99 3.81 -23.24
C HIS A 31 21.44 3.47 -22.86
N PRO A 32 21.96 2.28 -23.23
CA PRO A 32 23.34 1.89 -22.92
C PRO A 32 24.39 2.82 -23.54
N ASP A 33 24.09 3.40 -24.72
CA ASP A 33 24.98 4.37 -25.38
C ASP A 33 24.91 5.78 -24.78
N ALA A 34 24.24 5.98 -23.63
CA ALA A 34 24.31 7.25 -22.94
C ALA A 34 25.72 7.46 -22.36
N ASN A 35 26.43 8.50 -22.83
CA ASN A 35 27.83 8.84 -22.47
C ASN A 35 28.14 8.84 -20.96
N HIS A 36 27.14 8.97 -20.08
CA HIS A 36 27.31 8.96 -18.63
C HIS A 36 27.32 7.55 -18.01
N ALA A 37 26.67 6.56 -18.64
CA ALA A 37 26.59 5.19 -18.13
C ALA A 37 27.91 4.43 -18.28
N ALA A 38 28.67 4.73 -19.34
CA ALA A 38 29.98 4.12 -19.59
C ALA A 38 31.10 4.61 -18.64
N ALA A 39 30.92 5.78 -18.02
CA ALA A 39 31.94 6.41 -17.18
C ALA A 39 31.90 5.95 -15.71
N VAL A 40 30.80 5.32 -15.26
CA VAL A 40 30.60 4.92 -13.85
C VAL A 40 30.41 3.40 -13.75
N PRO A 41 31.35 2.67 -13.13
CA PRO A 41 31.20 1.23 -12.90
C PRO A 41 29.90 0.89 -12.15
N GLY A 42 29.15 -0.11 -12.63
CA GLY A 42 27.87 -0.54 -12.05
C GLY A 42 26.64 0.24 -12.52
N LEU A 43 26.81 1.46 -13.04
CA LEU A 43 25.70 2.27 -13.55
C LEU A 43 25.07 1.66 -14.81
N GLN A 44 25.88 1.01 -15.65
CA GLN A 44 25.42 0.31 -16.85
C GLN A 44 24.45 -0.83 -16.53
N SER A 45 24.76 -1.65 -15.51
CA SER A 45 23.86 -2.72 -15.07
C SER A 45 22.56 -2.19 -14.48
N MET A 46 22.61 -1.06 -13.75
CA MET A 46 21.39 -0.40 -13.26
C MET A 46 20.54 0.15 -14.41
N HIS A 47 21.16 0.75 -15.43
CA HIS A 47 20.47 1.24 -16.63
C HIS A 47 19.79 0.10 -17.40
N GLU A 48 20.48 -1.04 -17.55
CA GLU A 48 19.93 -2.23 -18.20
C GLU A 48 18.71 -2.77 -17.45
N GLN A 49 18.80 -2.87 -16.11
CA GLN A 49 17.67 -3.30 -15.27
C GLN A 49 16.47 -2.34 -15.39
N GLN A 50 16.71 -1.02 -15.37
CA GLN A 50 15.64 -0.04 -15.57
C GLN A 50 15.04 -0.14 -16.97
N MET A 51 15.86 -0.24 -18.00
CA MET A 51 15.42 -0.37 -19.38
C MET A 51 14.55 -1.61 -19.58
N LYS A 52 14.88 -2.73 -18.93
CA LYS A 52 14.06 -3.95 -18.93
C LYS A 52 12.66 -3.69 -18.36
N LEU A 53 12.57 -3.03 -17.21
CA LEU A 53 11.28 -2.69 -16.57
C LEU A 53 10.46 -1.72 -17.43
N ILE A 54 11.12 -0.73 -18.05
CA ILE A 54 10.49 0.26 -18.93
C ILE A 54 9.91 -0.42 -20.17
N ASN A 55 10.65 -1.35 -20.78
CA ASN A 55 10.20 -2.11 -21.94
C ASN A 55 8.99 -2.98 -21.57
N GLU A 56 9.06 -3.72 -20.47
CA GLU A 56 7.96 -4.57 -20.00
C GLU A 56 6.69 -3.74 -19.73
N ALA A 57 6.83 -2.59 -19.06
CA ALA A 57 5.73 -1.70 -18.79
C ALA A 57 5.08 -1.16 -20.08
N TYR A 58 5.89 -0.78 -21.08
CA TYR A 58 5.38 -0.31 -22.36
C TYR A 58 4.77 -1.43 -23.21
N GLU A 59 5.29 -2.65 -23.14
CA GLU A 59 4.75 -3.82 -23.83
C GLU A 59 3.31 -4.12 -23.39
N VAL A 60 3.01 -3.88 -22.11
CA VAL A 60 1.67 -4.06 -21.54
C VAL A 60 0.80 -2.83 -21.73
N LEU A 61 1.29 -1.63 -21.40
CA LEU A 61 0.47 -0.41 -21.40
C LEU A 61 0.30 0.21 -22.80
N GLY A 62 1.21 -0.08 -23.73
CA GLY A 62 1.18 0.42 -25.11
C GLY A 62 0.19 -0.31 -26.01
N ASP A 63 -0.18 -1.55 -25.67
CA ASP A 63 -1.22 -2.30 -26.38
C ASP A 63 -2.58 -2.15 -25.65
N PRO A 64 -3.64 -1.68 -26.32
CA PRO A 64 -4.93 -1.47 -25.67
C PRO A 64 -5.55 -2.72 -25.04
N ARG A 65 -5.35 -3.90 -25.63
CA ARG A 65 -5.92 -5.15 -25.13
C ARG A 65 -5.16 -5.64 -23.89
N ARG A 66 -3.82 -5.57 -23.93
CA ARG A 66 -2.97 -5.94 -22.79
C ARG A 66 -3.15 -4.97 -21.63
N ARG A 67 -3.27 -3.67 -21.91
CA ARG A 67 -3.58 -2.65 -20.92
C ARG A 67 -4.91 -2.94 -20.23
N ALA A 68 -5.95 -3.25 -21.00
CA ALA A 68 -7.26 -3.58 -20.43
C ALA A 68 -7.20 -4.81 -19.51
N ALA A 69 -6.51 -5.89 -19.93
CA ALA A 69 -6.31 -7.07 -19.10
C ALA A 69 -5.54 -6.75 -17.81
N TYR A 70 -4.45 -5.97 -17.93
CA TYR A 70 -3.67 -5.49 -16.81
C TYR A 70 -4.51 -4.67 -15.82
N ASP A 71 -5.33 -3.75 -16.32
CA ASP A 71 -6.16 -2.87 -15.50
C ASP A 71 -7.20 -3.66 -14.69
N VAL A 72 -7.76 -4.75 -15.24
CA VAL A 72 -8.67 -5.64 -14.52
C VAL A 72 -7.96 -6.31 -13.34
N HIS A 73 -6.79 -6.90 -13.57
CA HIS A 73 -6.01 -7.54 -12.51
C HIS A 73 -5.56 -6.52 -11.45
N ARG A 74 -5.05 -5.36 -11.89
CA ARG A 74 -4.64 -4.26 -11.04
C ARG A 74 -5.79 -3.76 -10.16
N ALA A 75 -6.99 -3.59 -10.71
CA ALA A 75 -8.16 -3.17 -9.95
C ALA A 75 -8.56 -4.21 -8.88
N ALA A 76 -8.48 -5.51 -9.19
CA ALA A 76 -8.74 -6.57 -8.23
C ALA A 76 -7.73 -6.56 -7.08
N GLU A 77 -6.43 -6.41 -7.37
CA GLU A 77 -5.39 -6.32 -6.35
C GLU A 77 -5.58 -5.11 -5.43
N LEU A 78 -5.89 -3.95 -5.99
CA LEU A 78 -6.14 -2.73 -5.20
C LEU A 78 -7.35 -2.89 -4.27
N ARG A 79 -8.42 -3.59 -4.71
CA ARG A 79 -9.57 -3.92 -3.86
C ARG A 79 -9.17 -4.84 -2.71
N VAL A 80 -8.43 -5.91 -2.99
CA VAL A 80 -7.95 -6.85 -1.96
C VAL A 80 -7.06 -6.13 -0.95
N ARG A 81 -6.17 -5.26 -1.42
CA ARG A 81 -5.31 -4.45 -0.55
C ARG A 81 -6.12 -3.52 0.34
N ALA A 82 -7.09 -2.79 -0.22
CA ALA A 82 -7.96 -1.90 0.54
C ALA A 82 -8.74 -2.64 1.63
N LEU A 83 -9.29 -3.82 1.31
CA LEU A 83 -9.99 -4.67 2.29
C LEU A 83 -9.07 -5.14 3.42
N ARG A 84 -7.84 -5.54 3.07
CA ARG A 84 -6.84 -5.94 4.07
C ARG A 84 -6.48 -4.79 4.99
N GLU A 85 -6.25 -3.61 4.43
CA GLU A 85 -5.95 -2.40 5.21
C GLU A 85 -7.13 -2.01 6.13
N ALA A 86 -8.37 -2.07 5.64
CA ALA A 86 -9.57 -1.83 6.45
C ALA A 86 -9.69 -2.84 7.61
N ARG A 87 -9.44 -4.13 7.35
CA ARG A 87 -9.46 -5.17 8.38
C ARG A 87 -8.40 -4.93 9.47
N LEU A 88 -7.18 -4.59 9.08
CA LEU A 88 -6.11 -4.29 10.04
C LEU A 88 -6.45 -3.09 10.92
N LYS A 89 -6.99 -2.02 10.32
CA LYS A 89 -7.47 -0.84 11.06
C LYS A 89 -8.56 -1.20 12.07
N TYR A 90 -9.55 -2.01 11.67
CA TYR A 90 -10.60 -2.47 12.56
C TYR A 90 -10.04 -3.29 13.74
N GLN A 91 -9.15 -4.24 13.47
CA GLN A 91 -8.52 -5.07 14.50
C GLN A 91 -7.72 -4.23 15.50
N ALA A 92 -6.93 -3.27 15.01
CA ALA A 92 -6.19 -2.34 15.87
C ALA A 92 -7.14 -1.51 16.76
N GLN A 93 -8.27 -1.05 16.22
CA GLN A 93 -9.24 -0.28 16.99
C GLN A 93 -9.95 -1.12 18.06
N VAL A 94 -10.33 -2.36 17.75
CA VAL A 94 -10.98 -3.27 18.71
C VAL A 94 -9.98 -3.73 19.78
N GLY A 95 -8.76 -4.08 19.41
CA GLY A 95 -7.70 -4.47 20.35
C GLY A 95 -7.36 -3.34 21.34
N ASN A 96 -7.38 -2.09 20.88
CA ASN A 96 -7.17 -0.93 21.76
C ASN A 96 -8.34 -0.69 22.74
N LYS A 97 -9.58 -1.07 22.38
CA LYS A 97 -10.75 -0.94 23.28
C LYS A 97 -10.80 -2.01 24.37
N GLN A 98 -10.28 -3.22 24.11
CA GLN A 98 -10.22 -4.30 25.11
C GLN A 98 -9.07 -4.12 26.11
N GLY A 99 -8.05 -3.31 25.80
CA GLY A 99 -7.00 -2.94 26.74
C GLY A 99 -7.35 -1.81 27.72
N SER A 100 -8.51 -1.13 27.57
CA SER A 100 -8.83 0.07 28.36
C SER A 100 -10.03 -0.05 29.32
N SER A 101 -10.62 -1.23 29.50
CA SER A 101 -11.65 -1.52 30.50
C SER A 101 -11.78 -3.04 30.53
N THR A 102 -11.50 -3.79 31.61
CA THR A 102 -12.40 -3.90 32.75
C THR A 102 -11.76 -4.91 33.74
N GLU A 103 -10.89 -4.48 34.65
CA GLU A 103 -10.57 -5.30 35.85
C GLU A 103 -10.70 -4.52 37.16
N MET A 104 -10.66 -3.19 37.15
CA MET A 104 -10.65 -2.40 38.40
C MET A 104 -12.00 -1.82 38.83
N THR A 105 -13.04 -1.79 37.99
CA THR A 105 -14.31 -1.12 38.34
C THR A 105 -15.32 -2.05 39.03
N TRP A 106 -15.25 -3.37 38.84
CA TRP A 106 -16.19 -4.33 39.45
C TRP A 106 -15.82 -4.75 40.88
N LEU A 107 -14.53 -4.88 41.21
CA LEU A 107 -14.10 -5.23 42.57
C LEU A 107 -14.18 -4.03 43.53
N GLU A 108 -13.88 -2.82 43.08
CA GLU A 108 -14.09 -1.60 43.89
C GLU A 108 -15.59 -1.32 44.13
N GLY A 109 -16.44 -1.52 43.11
CA GLY A 109 -17.89 -1.37 43.24
C GLY A 109 -18.52 -2.37 44.22
N LEU A 110 -18.08 -3.63 44.21
CA LEU A 110 -18.54 -4.67 45.15
C LEU A 110 -18.06 -4.43 46.57
N VAL A 111 -16.82 -3.98 46.76
CA VAL A 111 -16.29 -3.64 48.10
C VAL A 111 -17.01 -2.42 48.67
N GLY A 112 -17.34 -1.42 47.84
CA GLY A 112 -18.20 -0.30 48.23
C GLY A 112 -19.61 -0.74 48.64
N PHE A 113 -20.24 -1.61 47.84
CA PHE A 113 -21.58 -2.13 48.12
C PHE A 113 -21.65 -3.00 49.39
N VAL A 114 -20.66 -3.86 49.62
CA VAL A 114 -20.58 -4.68 50.86
C VAL A 114 -20.32 -3.81 52.09
N ARG A 115 -19.53 -2.73 51.95
CA ARG A 115 -19.29 -1.78 53.05
C ARG A 115 -20.55 -1.01 53.42
N GLU A 116 -21.35 -0.62 52.44
CA GLU A 116 -22.63 0.06 52.64
C GLU A 116 -23.69 -0.89 53.25
N LEU A 117 -23.78 -2.13 52.76
CA LEU A 117 -24.65 -3.16 53.35
C LEU A 117 -24.31 -3.48 54.81
N LYS A 118 -23.02 -3.50 55.16
CA LYS A 118 -22.57 -3.76 56.53
C LYS A 118 -22.74 -2.55 57.47
N ARG A 119 -23.09 -1.39 56.91
CA ARG A 119 -23.46 -0.17 57.65
C ARG A 119 -24.96 -0.13 57.91
N SER A 120 -25.79 -0.49 56.92
CA SER A 120 -27.25 -0.54 57.07
C SER A 120 -27.74 -1.65 58.00
N LEU A 121 -26.98 -2.74 58.17
CA LEU A 121 -27.31 -3.84 59.09
C LEU A 121 -26.92 -3.58 60.56
N ARG A 122 -26.46 -2.37 60.89
CA ARG A 122 -25.97 -2.00 62.23
C ARG A 122 -26.75 -0.87 62.89
N GLU A 123 -27.81 -0.39 62.21
CA GLU A 123 -28.68 0.69 62.66
C GLU A 123 -30.11 0.23 63.01
N ASP A 124 -30.32 -1.09 63.17
CA ASP A 124 -31.46 -1.71 63.87
C ASP A 124 -30.95 -2.53 65.07
#